data_AF-A0A845M0A2-F1
#
_entry.id   AF-A0A845M0A2-F1
#
_cell.length_a   1.000
_cell.length_b   1.000
_cell.length_c   1.000
_cell.angle_alpha   90.00
_cell.angle_beta   90.00
_cell.angle_gamma   90.00
#
_symmetry.space_group_name_H-M   'P 1'
#
loop_
_entity.id
_entity.type
_entity.pdbx_description
1 polymer ?
#
loop_
_entity_poly.entity_id
_entity_poly.type
_entity_poly.pdbx_seq_one_letter_code
_entity_poly.pdbx_strand_id
1 'polypeptide(L)'
;MASKGIICTTNNVEYLAFRKAQIGGARSLEELKAVTGACGECDGCSENLDNIMSMLCGCKNVTFQDVLTAISNGATTADQVAEVTGAGSDCGKCKALVANVIELGR
;
A
#
# COMPACT_ATOMS: atom_id res chain seq x y z
N MET A 1 -1.90 24.03 0.77
CA MET A 1 -1.62 23.57 2.15
C MET A 1 -1.52 22.07 2.08
N ALA A 2 -0.32 21.50 2.19
CA ALA A 2 -0.16 20.05 2.22
C ALA A 2 -0.74 19.59 3.57
N SER A 3 -1.96 19.04 3.56
CA SER A 3 -2.51 18.34 4.71
C SER A 3 -1.44 17.37 5.14
N LYS A 4 -0.81 17.59 6.31
CA LYS A 4 0.07 16.58 6.92
C LYS A 4 -0.76 15.31 6.90
N GLY A 5 -0.38 14.34 6.09
CA GLY A 5 -1.19 13.15 5.80
C GLY A 5 -1.19 12.20 6.99
N ILE A 6 -1.53 12.71 8.17
CA ILE A 6 -1.57 12.01 9.44
C ILE A 6 -2.82 11.15 9.43
N ILE A 7 -2.61 9.85 9.57
CA ILE A 7 -3.66 8.84 9.64
C ILE A 7 -3.95 8.53 11.10
N CYS A 8 -2.92 8.24 11.89
CA CYS A 8 -3.09 8.05 13.32
C CYS A 8 -2.91 9.38 14.04
N THR A 9 -4.00 9.98 14.52
CA THR A 9 -3.95 11.23 15.29
C THR A 9 -3.43 11.01 16.71
N THR A 10 -3.62 9.82 17.29
CA THR A 10 -3.14 9.47 18.64
C THR A 10 -1.61 9.41 18.72
N ASN A 11 -0.99 8.69 17.78
CA ASN A 11 0.46 8.46 17.77
C ASN A 11 1.20 9.28 16.69
N ASN A 12 0.50 10.25 16.09
CA ASN A 12 1.02 11.13 15.06
C ASN A 12 1.72 10.38 13.90
N VAL A 13 1.06 9.35 13.38
CA VAL A 13 1.59 8.50 12.30
C VAL A 13 1.03 8.94 10.96
N GLU A 14 1.92 9.21 10.01
CA GLU A 14 1.57 9.64 8.65
C GLU A 14 1.33 8.45 7.70
N TYR A 15 0.52 8.67 6.67
CA TYR A 15 0.24 7.76 5.57
C TYR A 15 1.51 7.15 4.96
N LEU A 16 2.57 7.96 4.84
CA LEU A 16 3.86 7.50 4.32
C LEU A 16 4.51 6.43 5.19
N ALA A 17 4.29 6.45 6.52
CA ALA A 17 4.79 5.40 7.41
C ALA A 17 4.12 4.06 7.11
N PHE A 18 2.80 4.05 6.89
CA PHE A 18 2.09 2.84 6.47
C PHE A 18 2.56 2.34 5.11
N ARG A 19 2.75 3.23 4.13
CA ARG A 19 3.28 2.83 2.81
C ARG A 19 4.70 2.26 2.90
N LYS A 20 5.57 2.83 3.73
CA LYS A 20 6.91 2.28 4.01
C LYS A 20 6.83 0.92 4.70
N ALA A 21 5.93 0.75 5.67
CA ALA A 21 5.70 -0.53 6.32
C ALA A 21 5.24 -1.60 5.32
N GLN A 22 4.33 -1.26 4.40
CA GLN A 22 3.92 -2.16 3.33
C GLN A 22 5.06 -2.49 2.36
N ILE A 23 5.89 -1.52 1.98
CA ILE A 23 7.09 -1.79 1.17
C ILE A 23 8.06 -2.70 1.93
N GLY A 24 8.09 -2.64 3.26
CA GLY A 24 8.83 -3.56 4.12
C GLY A 24 8.18 -4.93 4.33
N GLY A 25 7.04 -5.20 3.69
CA GLY A 25 6.36 -6.50 3.73
C GLY A 25 5.19 -6.62 4.71
N ALA A 26 4.82 -5.55 5.43
CA ALA A 26 3.62 -5.57 6.27
C ALA A 26 2.35 -5.66 5.41
N ARG A 27 1.46 -6.61 5.74
CA ARG A 27 0.20 -6.89 5.04
C ARG A 27 -1.00 -7.04 5.98
N SER A 28 -0.80 -7.20 7.28
CA SER A 28 -1.87 -7.22 8.28
C SER A 28 -1.93 -5.94 9.12
N LEU A 29 -3.08 -5.71 9.77
CA LEU A 29 -3.24 -4.62 10.72
C LEU A 29 -2.24 -4.72 11.87
N GLU A 30 -1.96 -5.93 12.37
CA GLU A 30 -1.00 -6.15 13.44
C GLU A 30 0.43 -5.81 13.01
N GLU A 31 0.85 -6.23 11.82
CA GLU A 31 2.18 -5.89 11.27
C GLU A 31 2.31 -4.39 11.05
N LEU A 32 1.28 -3.73 10.51
CA LEU A 32 1.27 -2.29 10.33
C LEU A 32 1.39 -1.56 11.67
N LYS A 33 0.65 -1.99 12.71
CA LYS A 33 0.76 -1.41 14.05
C LYS A 33 2.14 -1.64 14.66
N ALA A 34 2.70 -2.83 14.50
CA ALA A 34 4.03 -3.16 15.01
C ALA A 34 5.14 -2.32 14.37
N VAL A 35 5.06 -2.06 13.06
CA VAL A 35 6.07 -1.28 12.34
C VAL A 35 5.88 0.23 12.51
N THR A 36 4.63 0.70 12.45
CA THR A 36 4.33 2.15 12.43
C THR A 36 4.06 2.75 13.80
N GLY A 37 3.73 1.93 14.80
CA GLY A 37 3.27 2.39 16.11
C GLY A 37 1.86 2.99 16.10
N ALA A 38 1.08 2.82 15.03
CA ALA A 38 -0.29 3.33 14.98
C ALA A 38 -1.20 2.65 16.01
N CYS A 39 -2.18 3.38 16.56
CA CYS A 39 -3.14 2.81 17.51
C CYS A 39 -4.10 1.81 16.83
N GLY A 40 -4.53 2.11 15.59
CA GLY A 40 -5.45 1.28 14.81
C GLY A 40 -6.93 1.48 15.14
N GLU A 41 -7.26 2.41 16.04
CA GLU A 41 -8.63 2.58 16.58
C GLU A 41 -9.13 4.02 16.58
N CYS A 42 -8.26 5.03 16.45
CA CYS A 42 -8.70 6.42 16.34
C CYS A 42 -9.46 6.65 15.02
N ASP A 43 -10.31 7.67 14.96
CA ASP A 43 -11.13 7.98 13.79
C ASP A 43 -10.33 7.96 12.47
N GLY A 44 -9.16 8.61 12.45
CA GLY A 44 -8.30 8.62 11.26
C GLY A 44 -7.75 7.24 10.87
N CYS A 45 -7.49 6.34 11.83
CA CYS A 45 -7.11 4.96 11.53
C CYS A 45 -8.32 4.20 10.98
N SER A 46 -9.45 4.27 11.67
CA SER A 46 -10.68 3.55 11.31
C SER A 46 -11.20 3.93 9.92
N GLU A 47 -11.06 5.19 9.51
CA GLU A 47 -11.52 5.67 8.20
C GLU A 47 -10.55 5.33 7.04
N ASN A 48 -9.25 5.17 7.32
CA ASN A 48 -8.24 5.09 6.26
C ASN A 48 -7.53 3.74 6.16
N LEU A 49 -7.48 2.94 7.23
CA LEU A 49 -6.69 1.70 7.24
C LEU A 49 -7.18 0.69 6.21
N ASP A 50 -8.50 0.50 6.08
CA ASP A 50 -9.06 -0.40 5.06
C ASP A 50 -8.62 0.00 3.66
N ASN A 51 -8.68 1.29 3.35
CA ASN A 51 -8.23 1.81 2.05
C ASN A 51 -6.72 1.67 1.86
N ILE A 52 -5.91 1.94 2.88
CA ILE A 52 -4.46 1.78 2.83
C ILE A 52 -4.08 0.32 2.55
N MET A 53 -4.79 -0.63 3.18
CA MET A 53 -4.56 -2.06 3.04
C MET A 53 -5.09 -2.63 1.73
N SER A 54 -6.17 -2.09 1.18
CA SER A 54 -6.77 -2.58 -0.08
C SER A 54 -6.16 -1.92 -1.33
N MET A 55 -5.94 -0.60 -1.28
CA MET A 55 -5.47 0.18 -2.44
C MET A 55 -3.95 0.15 -2.53
N LEU A 56 -3.43 -0.26 -3.68
CA LEU A 56 -2.00 -0.23 -3.99
C LEU A 56 -1.62 1.02 -4.80
N CYS A 57 -2.39 1.35 -5.84
CA CYS A 57 -2.16 2.51 -6.70
C CYS A 57 -3.38 3.42 -6.75
N GLY A 58 -3.32 4.56 -6.05
CA GLY A 58 -4.41 5.55 -6.09
C GLY A 58 -4.58 6.28 -7.43
N CYS A 59 -3.55 6.36 -8.28
CA CYS A 59 -3.66 7.02 -9.60
C CYS A 59 -4.48 6.22 -10.62
N LYS A 60 -4.50 4.90 -10.47
CA LYS A 60 -5.15 3.97 -11.40
C LYS A 60 -6.23 3.13 -10.73
N ASN A 61 -6.57 3.42 -9.47
CA ASN A 61 -7.49 2.65 -8.64
C ASN A 61 -7.17 1.13 -8.62
N VAL A 62 -5.89 0.78 -8.54
CA VAL A 62 -5.43 -0.62 -8.54
C VAL A 62 -5.28 -1.12 -7.11
N THR A 63 -5.93 -2.23 -6.80
CA THR A 63 -5.87 -2.89 -5.49
C THR A 63 -4.71 -3.88 -5.39
N PHE A 64 -4.40 -4.35 -4.18
CA PHE A 64 -3.47 -5.47 -4.01
C PHE A 64 -3.97 -6.72 -4.73
N GLN A 65 -5.28 -6.99 -4.70
CA GLN A 65 -5.87 -8.15 -5.34
C GLN A 65 -5.68 -8.13 -6.87
N ASP A 66 -5.76 -6.96 -7.51
CA ASP A 66 -5.50 -6.82 -8.94
C ASP A 66 -4.04 -7.19 -9.28
N VAL A 67 -3.09 -6.75 -8.46
CA VAL A 67 -1.67 -7.09 -8.63
C VAL A 67 -1.42 -8.58 -8.37
N LEU A 68 -2.01 -9.16 -7.32
CA LEU A 68 -1.91 -10.59 -7.04
C LEU A 68 -2.54 -11.44 -8.16
N THR A 69 -3.62 -10.96 -8.77
CA THR A 69 -4.23 -11.59 -9.94
C THR A 69 -3.28 -11.50 -11.15
N ALA A 70 -2.64 -10.36 -11.39
CA ALA A 70 -1.64 -10.23 -12.44
C ALA A 70 -0.45 -11.19 -12.22
N ILE A 71 0.05 -11.31 -10.98
CA ILE A 71 1.12 -12.26 -10.63
C ILE A 71 0.65 -13.71 -10.86
N SER A 72 -0.57 -14.04 -10.43
CA SER A 72 -1.16 -15.37 -10.66
C SER A 72 -1.32 -15.71 -12.14
N ASN A 73 -1.52 -14.70 -12.99
CA ASN A 73 -1.56 -14.84 -14.45
C ASN A 73 -0.17 -14.87 -15.11
N GLY A 74 0.92 -14.81 -14.33
CA GLY A 74 2.29 -14.95 -14.80
C GLY A 74 3.09 -13.65 -14.85
N ALA A 75 2.58 -12.52 -14.36
CA ALA A 75 3.35 -11.29 -14.29
C ALA A 75 4.48 -11.40 -13.24
N THR A 76 5.73 -11.42 -13.69
CA THR A 76 6.92 -11.57 -12.83
C THR A 76 7.73 -10.29 -12.68
N THR A 77 7.31 -9.20 -13.31
CA THR A 77 8.03 -7.91 -13.30
C THR A 77 7.07 -6.75 -13.12
N ALA A 78 7.58 -5.64 -12.59
CA ALA A 78 6.78 -4.43 -12.39
C ALA A 78 6.23 -3.89 -13.70
N ASP A 79 6.95 -4.04 -14.81
CA ASP A 79 6.48 -3.61 -16.14
C ASP A 79 5.30 -4.47 -16.61
N GLN A 80 5.37 -5.80 -16.49
CA GLN A 80 4.24 -6.68 -16.81
C GLN A 80 3.02 -6.38 -15.94
N VAL A 81 3.21 -6.12 -14.64
CA VAL A 81 2.10 -5.69 -13.76
C VAL A 81 1.54 -4.35 -14.21
N ALA A 82 2.38 -3.40 -14.62
CA ALA A 82 1.95 -2.10 -15.14
C ALA A 82 1.19 -2.22 -16.46
N GLU A 83 1.56 -3.14 -17.34
CA GLU A 83 0.83 -3.40 -18.60
C GLU A 83 -0.58 -3.96 -18.34
N VAL A 84 -0.72 -4.86 -17.35
CA VAL A 84 -2.01 -5.50 -17.03
C VAL A 84 -2.91 -4.60 -16.19
N THR A 85 -2.35 -3.93 -15.17
CA THR A 85 -3.13 -3.20 -14.15
C THR A 85 -3.01 -1.68 -14.26
N GLY A 86 -2.00 -1.17 -14.95
CA GLY A 86 -1.64 0.25 -14.94
C GLY A 86 -0.86 0.70 -13.69
N ALA A 87 -0.68 -0.13 -12.66
CA ALA A 87 0.05 0.26 -11.46
C ALA A 87 1.51 0.67 -11.78
N GLY A 88 1.93 1.85 -11.33
CA GLY A 88 3.29 2.35 -11.55
C GLY A 88 3.52 3.04 -12.90
N SER A 89 2.53 3.07 -13.80
CA SER A 89 2.64 3.71 -15.13
C SER A 89 2.50 5.25 -15.13
N ASP A 90 2.00 5.83 -14.03
CA ASP A 90 1.66 7.26 -13.94
C ASP A 90 2.64 8.02 -13.02
N CYS A 91 2.30 8.28 -11.76
CA CYS A 91 3.17 9.02 -10.83
C CYS A 91 4.38 8.22 -10.29
N GLY A 92 4.43 6.90 -10.53
CA GLY A 92 5.53 6.01 -10.13
C GLY A 92 5.69 5.70 -8.63
N LYS A 93 4.93 6.34 -7.72
CA LYS A 93 5.12 6.19 -6.25
C LYS A 93 4.88 4.77 -5.72
N CYS A 94 4.02 4.00 -6.38
CA CYS A 94 3.71 2.64 -5.98
C CYS A 94 4.67 1.59 -6.55
N LYS A 95 5.65 1.95 -7.41
CA LYS A 95 6.55 0.97 -8.06
C LYS A 95 7.31 0.11 -7.04
N ALA A 96 7.82 0.72 -5.97
CA ALA A 96 8.52 -0.02 -4.91
C ALA A 96 7.59 -1.02 -4.19
N LEU A 97 6.33 -0.65 -4.00
CA LEU A 97 5.32 -1.53 -3.40
C LEU A 97 4.95 -2.68 -4.35
N VAL A 98 4.77 -2.39 -5.65
CA VAL A 98 4.55 -3.42 -6.68
C VAL A 98 5.70 -4.43 -6.69
N ALA A 99 6.94 -3.95 -6.74
CA ALA A 99 8.12 -4.82 -6.72
C ALA A 99 8.15 -5.72 -5.48
N ASN A 100 7.82 -5.17 -4.31
CA ASN A 100 7.75 -5.95 -3.07
C ASN A 100 6.63 -7.01 -3.10
N VAL A 101 5.45 -6.69 -3.63
CA VAL A 101 4.35 -7.67 -3.79
C VAL A 101 4.75 -8.80 -4.75
N ILE A 102 5.46 -8.48 -5.84
CA ILE A 102 5.99 -9.49 -6.76
C ILE A 102 7.04 -10.38 -6.08
N GLU A 103 7.96 -9.78 -5.32
CA GLU A 103 9.02 -10.51 -4.63
C GLU A 103 8.48 -11.45 -3.53
N LEU A 104 7.49 -10.98 -2.76
CA LEU A 104 6.90 -11.76 -1.67
C LEU A 104 5.77 -12.70 -2.14
N GLY A 105 5.19 -12.44 -3.31
CA GLY A 105 4.00 -13.14 -3.81
C GLY A 105 2.73 -12.90 -2.97
N ARG A 106 2.68 -11.82 -2.18
CA ARG A 106 1.56 -11.46 -1.29
C ARG A 106 1.43 -9.96 -1.00
#